data_AF-A0AAP6ZPE0-F1
#
_entry.id   AF-A0AAP6ZPE0-F1
#
_cell.length_a   1.000
_cell.length_b   1.000
_cell.length_c   1.000
_cell.angle_alpha   90.00
_cell.angle_beta   90.00
_cell.angle_gamma   90.00
#
_symmetry.space_group_name_H-M   'P 1'
#
loop_
_entity.id
_entity.type
_entity.pdbx_description
1 polymer ?
#
loop_
_entity_poly.entity_id
_entity_poly.type
_entity_poly.pdbx_seq_one_letter_code
_entity_poly.pdbx_strand_id
1 'polypeptide(L)'
;MKSLVVVTLISNSIVSKNFDGYYSLECGAFHEPFGEVSIKNEEAVIEVASNQVYIKARVLNHDDSYHLYYSSSDIGLGGFDIPFDKIDVTYPIAQINQIRNGIAFNWFGLIDSDGKRINLPFNSLPIHKGILKLQKCNE
;
A
#
# COMPACT_ATOMS: atom_id res chain seq x y z
N MET A 1 -8.80 -40.25 -32.47
CA MET A 1 -7.66 -39.54 -31.85
C MET A 1 -8.20 -38.22 -31.31
N LYS A 2 -8.14 -38.01 -29.99
CA LYS A 2 -8.60 -36.75 -29.36
C LYS A 2 -7.40 -35.81 -29.27
N SER A 3 -7.43 -34.74 -30.04
CA SER A 3 -6.39 -33.70 -30.00
C SER A 3 -6.58 -32.86 -28.74
N LEU A 4 -5.56 -32.85 -27.88
CA LEU A 4 -5.53 -32.06 -26.66
C LEU A 4 -4.97 -30.67 -27.01
N VAL A 5 -5.82 -29.66 -26.98
CA VAL A 5 -5.38 -28.26 -27.11
C VAL A 5 -4.76 -27.84 -25.78
N VAL A 6 -3.44 -27.67 -25.77
CA VAL A 6 -2.72 -27.09 -24.65
C VAL A 6 -2.89 -25.58 -24.74
N VAL A 7 -3.70 -25.00 -23.86
CA VAL A 7 -3.81 -23.55 -23.70
C VAL A 7 -2.69 -23.12 -22.75
N THR A 8 -1.61 -22.59 -23.32
CA THR A 8 -0.54 -21.94 -22.56
C THR A 8 -1.07 -20.59 -22.06
N LEU A 9 -1.42 -20.51 -20.78
CA LEU A 9 -1.71 -19.24 -20.11
C LEU A 9 -0.39 -18.48 -19.96
N ILE A 10 -0.13 -17.57 -20.89
CA ILE A 10 0.97 -16.61 -20.78
C ILE A 10 0.51 -15.58 -19.74
N SER A 11 0.94 -15.75 -18.49
CA SER A 11 0.75 -14.74 -17.44
C SER A 11 1.53 -13.50 -17.84
N ASN A 12 0.86 -12.52 -18.42
CA ASN A 12 1.44 -11.24 -18.81
C ASN A 12 1.86 -10.45 -17.56
N SER A 13 3.09 -10.64 -17.10
CA SER A 13 3.75 -9.81 -16.09
C SER A 13 4.17 -8.43 -16.65
N ILE A 14 3.34 -7.83 -17.52
CA ILE A 14 3.70 -6.64 -18.32
C ILE A 14 3.36 -5.33 -17.58
N VAL A 15 2.63 -5.37 -16.45
CA VAL A 15 2.07 -4.16 -15.82
C VAL A 15 2.96 -3.54 -14.73
N SER A 16 4.01 -4.22 -14.23
CA SER A 16 4.75 -3.73 -13.05
C SER A 16 5.65 -2.52 -13.30
N LYS A 17 6.26 -2.36 -14.49
CA LYS A 17 7.28 -1.31 -14.71
C LYS A 17 6.78 0.13 -14.55
N ASN A 18 5.48 0.40 -14.78
CA ASN A 18 4.91 1.74 -14.58
C ASN A 18 4.31 1.94 -13.19
N PHE A 19 4.12 0.86 -12.42
CA PHE A 19 3.50 0.87 -11.11
C PHE A 19 4.50 1.08 -9.96
N ASP A 20 5.73 0.60 -10.13
CA ASP A 20 6.78 0.85 -9.14
C ASP A 20 7.15 2.34 -9.11
N GLY A 21 7.35 2.87 -7.91
CA GLY A 21 7.81 4.23 -7.69
C GLY A 21 7.38 4.79 -6.35
N TYR A 22 7.72 6.05 -6.17
CA TYR A 22 7.40 6.85 -4.99
C TYR A 22 6.15 7.69 -5.26
N TYR A 23 5.20 7.66 -4.34
CA TYR A 23 3.93 8.37 -4.45
C TYR A 23 3.67 9.24 -3.22
N SER A 24 3.40 10.53 -3.43
CA SER A 24 3.08 11.47 -2.35
C SER A 24 2.01 12.47 -2.79
N LEU A 25 1.46 13.25 -1.86
CA LEU A 25 0.54 14.34 -2.17
C LEU A 25 1.25 15.44 -2.98
N GLU A 26 2.44 15.85 -2.55
CA GLU A 26 3.22 16.94 -3.14
C GLU A 26 4.70 16.54 -3.29
N CYS A 27 5.18 16.44 -4.53
CA CYS A 27 6.59 16.11 -4.80
C CYS A 27 7.52 17.29 -4.45
N GLY A 28 8.62 17.03 -3.74
CA GLY A 28 9.68 18.03 -3.48
C GLY A 28 9.36 19.07 -2.40
N ALA A 29 8.27 18.88 -1.66
CA ALA A 29 7.77 19.79 -0.65
C ALA A 29 7.90 19.18 0.75
N PHE A 30 8.73 19.76 1.62
CA PHE A 30 8.68 19.48 3.06
C PHE A 30 7.53 20.29 3.68
N HIS A 31 6.30 19.82 3.52
CA HIS A 31 5.10 20.44 4.07
C HIS A 31 4.26 19.37 4.78
N GLU A 32 3.76 19.67 5.97
CA GLU A 32 2.80 18.78 6.66
C GLU A 32 1.40 18.93 6.03
N PRO A 33 0.67 17.85 5.71
CA PRO A 33 1.05 16.43 5.85
C PRO A 33 1.87 15.92 4.64
N PHE A 34 2.96 15.17 4.89
CA PHE A 34 3.91 14.75 3.84
C PHE A 34 3.92 13.25 3.48
N GLY A 35 3.03 12.46 4.09
CA GLY A 35 3.09 10.99 4.04
C GLY A 35 3.14 10.42 2.62
N GLU A 36 3.90 9.34 2.50
CA GLU A 36 4.26 8.70 1.24
C GLU A 36 3.82 7.23 1.16
N VAL A 37 3.69 6.74 -0.06
CA VAL A 37 3.58 5.32 -0.40
C VAL A 37 4.67 5.01 -1.42
N SER A 38 5.64 4.19 -1.04
CA SER A 38 6.69 3.71 -1.93
C SER A 38 6.37 2.27 -2.36
N ILE A 39 6.44 1.97 -3.66
CA ILE A 39 6.10 0.66 -4.22
C ILE A 39 7.27 0.16 -5.06
N LYS A 40 7.73 -1.05 -4.77
CA LYS A 40 8.82 -1.69 -5.51
C LYS A 40 8.68 -3.20 -5.45
N ASN A 41 8.77 -3.88 -6.60
CA ASN A 41 8.77 -5.34 -6.69
C ASN A 41 7.62 -6.00 -5.90
N GLU A 42 6.39 -5.52 -6.08
CA GLU A 42 5.19 -6.04 -5.40
C GLU A 42 5.19 -5.85 -3.86
N GLU A 43 6.04 -4.98 -3.34
CA GLU A 43 6.02 -4.53 -1.95
C GLU A 43 5.71 -3.04 -1.89
N ALA A 44 4.96 -2.64 -0.87
CA ALA A 44 4.66 -1.26 -0.56
C ALA A 44 5.13 -0.89 0.84
N VAL A 45 5.71 0.29 0.99
CA VAL A 45 6.00 0.93 2.29
C VAL A 45 5.11 2.17 2.41
N ILE A 46 4.31 2.22 3.46
CA ILE A 46 3.38 3.32 3.75
C ILE A 46 3.91 4.05 4.98
N GLU A 47 4.23 5.34 4.84
CA GLU A 47 4.58 6.19 5.97
C GLU A 47 3.29 6.69 6.64
N VAL A 48 2.95 6.08 7.77
CA VAL A 48 1.74 6.40 8.54
C VAL A 48 2.01 7.54 9.51
N ALA A 49 3.15 7.42 10.20
CA ALA A 49 3.67 8.45 11.07
C ALA A 49 5.16 8.64 10.86
N SER A 50 5.57 9.85 10.51
CA SER A 50 6.92 10.04 10.05
C SER A 50 7.95 9.79 11.11
N ASN A 51 8.99 9.05 10.71
CA ASN A 51 10.06 8.58 11.57
C ASN A 51 9.56 7.77 12.79
N GLN A 52 8.31 7.30 12.77
CA GLN A 52 7.66 6.65 13.91
C GLN A 52 6.99 5.33 13.52
N VAL A 53 6.23 5.30 12.42
CA VAL A 53 5.49 4.12 11.98
C VAL A 53 5.49 4.02 10.45
N TYR A 54 6.14 2.96 9.97
CA TYR A 54 6.09 2.52 8.57
C TYR A 54 5.38 1.17 8.50
N ILE A 55 4.41 1.04 7.59
CA ILE A 55 3.74 -0.24 7.33
C ILE A 55 4.27 -0.81 6.02
N LYS A 56 4.81 -2.03 6.09
CA LYS A 56 5.20 -2.81 4.91
C LYS A 56 4.06 -3.73 4.52
N ALA A 57 3.71 -3.72 3.24
CA ALA A 57 2.61 -4.50 2.70
C ALA A 57 3.02 -5.23 1.42
N ARG A 58 2.47 -6.43 1.23
CA ARG A 58 2.52 -7.12 -0.06
C ARG A 58 1.43 -6.55 -0.96
N VAL A 59 1.79 -6.22 -2.19
CA VAL A 59 0.90 -5.71 -3.22
C VAL A 59 0.48 -6.86 -4.13
N LEU A 60 -0.82 -7.15 -4.19
CA LEU A 60 -1.38 -8.13 -5.11
C LEU A 60 -2.29 -7.45 -6.13
N ASN A 61 -2.14 -7.82 -7.39
CA ASN A 61 -3.08 -7.42 -8.44
C ASN A 61 -4.42 -8.14 -8.25
N HIS A 62 -5.51 -7.38 -8.31
CA HIS A 62 -6.88 -7.86 -8.28
C HIS A 62 -7.70 -7.13 -9.35
N ASP A 63 -7.83 -7.77 -10.51
CA ASP A 63 -8.50 -7.26 -11.71
C ASP A 63 -7.98 -5.87 -12.12
N ASP A 64 -8.73 -4.82 -11.78
CA ASP A 64 -8.48 -3.41 -12.13
C ASP A 64 -7.86 -2.59 -10.99
N SER A 65 -7.43 -3.26 -9.91
CA SER A 65 -6.86 -2.62 -8.73
C SER A 65 -5.74 -3.45 -8.10
N TYR A 66 -5.05 -2.86 -7.14
CA TYR A 66 -4.06 -3.53 -6.32
C TYR A 66 -4.53 -3.52 -4.88
N HIS A 67 -4.50 -4.67 -4.22
CA HIS A 67 -4.78 -4.79 -2.79
C HIS A 67 -3.46 -4.93 -2.03
N LEU A 68 -3.37 -4.19 -0.93
CA LEU A 68 -2.21 -4.20 -0.06
C LEU A 68 -2.56 -5.03 1.17
N TYR A 69 -1.73 -6.01 1.48
CA TYR A 69 -1.88 -6.90 2.63
C TYR A 69 -0.73 -6.67 3.60
N TYR A 70 -1.03 -6.55 4.89
CA TYR A 70 0.00 -6.36 5.91
C TYR A 70 1.07 -7.46 5.83
N SER A 71 2.33 -7.06 5.89
CA SER A 71 3.48 -7.98 5.92
C SER A 71 4.29 -7.79 7.19
N SER A 72 4.69 -6.54 7.46
CA SER A 72 5.45 -6.18 8.65
C SER A 72 5.33 -4.68 8.90
N SER A 73 5.96 -4.20 9.96
CA SER A 73 6.08 -2.78 10.25
C SER A 73 7.50 -2.47 10.72
N ASP A 74 7.90 -1.21 10.55
CA ASP A 74 9.09 -0.66 11.18
C ASP A 74 8.65 0.45 12.13
N ILE A 75 9.10 0.37 13.38
CA ILE A 75 8.79 1.34 14.43
C ILE A 75 10.04 2.18 14.66
N GLY A 76 9.94 3.47 14.35
CA GLY A 76 11.01 4.43 14.62
C GLY A 76 11.12 4.81 16.10
N LEU A 77 12.01 5.75 16.41
CA LEU A 77 12.25 6.21 17.77
C LEU A 77 11.00 6.91 18.35
N GLY A 78 10.51 6.42 19.49
CA GLY A 78 9.30 6.95 20.17
C GLY A 78 8.03 6.12 19.97
N GLY A 79 8.17 4.86 19.54
CA GLY A 79 7.12 3.94 19.11
C GLY A 79 5.81 3.95 19.92
N PHE A 80 4.71 3.99 19.18
CA PHE A 80 3.37 3.73 19.71
C PHE A 80 3.19 2.24 20.02
N ASP A 81 2.47 1.95 21.10
CA ASP A 81 2.06 0.58 21.43
C ASP A 81 0.97 0.13 20.45
N ILE A 82 1.40 -0.50 19.37
CA ILE A 82 0.54 -1.05 18.31
C ILE A 82 0.73 -2.58 18.33
N PRO A 83 -0.35 -3.37 18.46
CA PRO A 83 -0.28 -4.83 18.51
C PRO A 83 -0.07 -5.42 17.10
N PHE A 84 1.12 -5.19 16.53
CA PHE A 84 1.48 -5.62 15.18
C PHE A 84 1.42 -7.14 14.99
N ASP A 85 1.70 -7.89 16.06
CA ASP A 85 1.63 -9.35 16.12
C ASP A 85 0.22 -9.91 15.95
N LYS A 86 -0.81 -9.09 16.16
CA LYS A 86 -2.22 -9.51 16.06
C LYS A 86 -2.87 -9.21 14.72
N ILE A 87 -2.19 -8.48 13.84
CA ILE A 87 -2.77 -8.02 12.58
C ILE A 87 -3.12 -9.22 11.69
N ASP A 88 -4.34 -9.21 11.15
CA ASP A 88 -4.76 -10.17 10.14
C ASP A 88 -4.05 -9.90 8.80
N VAL A 89 -3.12 -10.79 8.44
CA VAL A 89 -2.34 -10.72 7.19
C VAL A 89 -3.16 -11.07 5.95
N THR A 90 -4.37 -11.62 6.12
CA THR A 90 -5.26 -12.03 5.02
C THR A 90 -6.27 -10.96 4.64
N TYR A 91 -6.44 -9.93 5.49
CA TYR A 91 -7.31 -8.81 5.20
C TYR A 91 -6.56 -7.68 4.47
N PRO A 92 -7.10 -7.14 3.37
CA PRO A 92 -6.47 -6.02 2.69
C PRO A 92 -6.53 -4.76 3.58
N ILE A 93 -5.39 -4.11 3.78
CA ILE A 93 -5.28 -2.90 4.60
C ILE A 93 -5.52 -1.62 3.79
N ALA A 94 -5.33 -1.71 2.47
CA ALA A 94 -5.57 -0.63 1.53
C ALA A 94 -5.82 -1.17 0.12
N GLN A 95 -6.38 -0.31 -0.74
CA GLN A 95 -6.52 -0.52 -2.17
C GLN A 95 -5.87 0.63 -2.94
N ILE A 96 -5.24 0.28 -4.05
CA ILE A 96 -4.63 1.21 -4.99
C ILE A 96 -5.24 1.03 -6.37
N ASN A 97 -5.66 2.13 -6.99
CA ASN A 97 -5.97 2.19 -8.41
C ASN A 97 -4.98 3.10 -9.11
N GLN A 98 -4.45 2.66 -10.25
CA GLN A 98 -3.61 3.53 -11.07
C GLN A 98 -4.46 4.65 -11.68
N ILE A 99 -3.93 5.86 -11.67
CA ILE A 99 -4.48 7.03 -12.38
C ILE A 99 -3.39 7.63 -13.26
N ARG A 100 -3.78 8.48 -14.22
CA ARG A 100 -2.90 8.99 -15.29
C ARG A 100 -1.49 9.40 -14.86
N ASN A 101 -1.35 10.07 -13.71
CA ASN A 101 -0.07 10.59 -13.20
C ASN A 101 0.23 10.14 -11.75
N GLY A 102 -0.30 8.99 -11.32
CA GLY A 102 -0.17 8.60 -9.92
C GLY A 102 -1.06 7.43 -9.51
N ILE A 103 -1.48 7.44 -8.25
CA ILE A 103 -2.38 6.45 -7.67
C ILE A 103 -3.54 7.11 -6.93
N ALA A 104 -4.69 6.46 -6.93
CA ALA A 104 -5.74 6.66 -5.95
C ALA A 104 -5.55 5.63 -4.83
N PHE A 105 -5.23 6.10 -3.63
CA PHE A 105 -4.96 5.29 -2.44
C PHE A 105 -6.16 5.34 -1.50
N ASN A 106 -6.73 4.18 -1.21
CA ASN A 106 -7.88 4.01 -0.33
C ASN A 106 -7.48 3.15 0.87
N TRP A 107 -7.49 3.74 2.07
CA TRP A 107 -7.10 3.06 3.29
C TRP A 107 -8.30 2.37 3.95
N PHE A 108 -8.20 1.06 4.20
CA PHE A 108 -9.23 0.29 4.89
C PHE A 108 -9.00 0.18 6.39
N GLY A 109 -7.75 0.26 6.85
CA GLY A 109 -7.39 0.07 8.25
C GLY A 109 -6.83 -1.31 8.56
N LEU A 110 -6.16 -1.40 9.70
CA LEU A 110 -5.71 -2.66 10.27
C LEU A 110 -6.84 -3.29 11.08
N ILE A 111 -6.96 -4.60 11.00
CA ILE A 111 -7.80 -5.41 11.89
C ILE A 111 -6.96 -6.52 12.51
N ASP A 112 -7.37 -6.98 13.69
CA ASP A 112 -6.88 -8.25 14.23
C ASP A 112 -7.62 -9.45 13.62
N SER A 113 -7.17 -10.67 13.96
CA SER A 113 -7.80 -11.91 13.52
C SER A 113 -9.26 -12.09 13.98
N ASP A 114 -9.71 -11.35 14.98
CA ASP A 114 -11.11 -11.33 15.44
C ASP A 114 -11.96 -10.30 14.66
N GLY A 115 -11.35 -9.56 13.73
CA GLY A 115 -11.99 -8.48 12.99
C GLY A 115 -12.08 -7.14 13.74
N LYS A 116 -11.40 -7.00 14.88
CA LYS A 116 -11.39 -5.74 15.64
C LYS A 116 -10.40 -4.75 15.04
N ARG A 117 -10.80 -3.47 14.99
CA ARG A 117 -9.95 -2.40 14.46
C ARG A 117 -8.72 -2.16 15.34
N ILE A 118 -7.55 -2.10 14.70
CA ILE A 118 -6.31 -1.64 15.32
C ILE A 118 -6.07 -0.21 14.86
N ASN A 119 -6.06 0.72 15.81
CA ASN A 119 -5.88 2.14 15.51
C ASN A 119 -4.40 2.46 15.25
N LEU A 120 -4.16 3.29 14.23
CA LEU A 120 -2.86 3.84 13.93
C LEU A 120 -2.90 5.38 14.00
N PRO A 121 -1.82 6.03 14.44
CA PRO A 121 -1.71 7.48 14.43
C PRO A 121 -1.33 7.96 13.03
N PHE A 122 -2.33 8.27 12.21
CA PHE A 122 -2.11 8.87 10.88
C PHE A 122 -1.87 10.38 11.02
N ASN A 123 -0.62 10.78 11.23
CA ASN A 123 -0.21 12.19 11.25
C ASN A 123 0.52 12.61 9.96
N SER A 124 1.12 11.67 9.22
CA SER A 124 1.82 11.99 7.96
C SER A 124 0.93 11.83 6.73
N LEU A 125 0.14 10.75 6.63
CA LEU A 125 -0.74 10.53 5.49
C LEU A 125 -2.20 10.85 5.87
N PRO A 126 -2.88 11.85 5.27
CA PRO A 126 -4.17 12.35 5.75
C PRO A 126 -5.36 11.50 5.29
N ILE A 127 -5.34 10.20 5.60
CA ILE A 127 -6.36 9.20 5.17
C ILE A 127 -7.80 9.58 5.55
N HIS A 128 -7.99 10.42 6.57
CA HIS A 128 -9.29 10.92 7.00
C HIS A 128 -9.98 11.77 5.91
N LYS A 129 -9.24 12.24 4.89
CA LYS A 129 -9.77 12.94 3.72
C LYS A 129 -10.42 11.99 2.70
N GLY A 130 -10.46 10.68 2.96
CA GLY A 130 -11.01 9.66 2.08
C GLY A 130 -9.97 9.12 1.11
N ILE A 131 -10.37 8.90 -0.15
CA ILE A 131 -9.47 8.39 -1.19
C ILE A 131 -8.45 9.47 -1.53
N LEU A 132 -7.17 9.19 -1.28
CA LEU A 132 -6.07 10.10 -1.53
C LEU A 132 -5.59 9.96 -2.97
N LYS A 133 -5.40 11.08 -3.67
CA LYS A 133 -4.74 11.08 -4.98
C LYS A 133 -3.28 11.43 -4.76
N LEU A 134 -2.41 10.44 -4.91
CA LEU A 134 -0.97 10.59 -4.74
C LEU A 134 -0.34 10.65 -6.13
N GLN A 135 0.50 11.66 -6.38
CA GLN A 135 1.25 11.79 -7.61
C GLN A 135 2.53 10.98 -7.54
N LYS A 136 2.96 10.43 -8.68
CA LYS A 136 4.26 9.76 -8.79
C LYS A 136 5.37 10.82 -8.78
N CYS A 137 6.30 10.74 -7.83
CA CYS A 137 7.45 11.64 -7.79
C CYS A 137 8.68 10.98 -8.42
N ASN A 138 9.62 11.83 -8.83
CA ASN A 138 10.95 11.38 -9.22
C ASN A 138 11.74 11.08 -7.95
N GLU A 139 12.46 9.95 -7.95
CA GLU A 139 13.47 9.63 -6.92
C GLU A 139 14.65 10.61 -6.96
#